data_AF-A0A382T2V3-F1
#
_entry.id   AF-A0A382T2V3-F1
#
_cell.length_a   1.000
_cell.length_b   1.000
_cell.length_c   1.000
_cell.angle_alpha   90.00
_cell.angle_beta   90.00
_cell.angle_gamma   90.00
#
_symmetry.space_group_name_H-M   'P 1'
#
loop_
_entity.id
_entity.type
_entity.pdbx_description
1 polymer ?
#
loop_
_entity_poly.entity_id
_entity_poly.type
_entity_poly.pdbx_seq_one_letter_code
_entity_poly.pdbx_strand_id
1 'polypeptide(L)' 'HLLIIPNMHLPSLAYIGPGQVPIMGHLYVVAEEMARREGVTLSGYRLVLNQGIDSGQEIEHLHMHLLGGQPLGNMG' A
#
# COMPACT_ATOMS: atom_id res chain seq x y z
N HIS A 1 -8.99 6.13 3.94
CA HIS A 1 -7.54 6.08 3.72
C HIS A 1 -6.94 5.25 4.83
N LEU A 2 -6.36 4.11 4.49
CA LEU A 2 -5.71 3.21 5.44
C LEU A 2 -4.23 3.04 5.08
N LEU A 3 -3.39 2.76 6.08
CA LEU A 3 -2.01 2.33 5.90
C LEU A 3 -1.90 0.85 6.21
N ILE A 4 -1.27 0.10 5.33
CA ILE A 4 -0.99 -1.32 5.50
C ILE A 4 0.52 -1.47 5.58
N ILE A 5 0.98 -1.98 6.73
CA ILE A 5 2.39 -1.92 7.14
C ILE A 5 2.82 -3.34 7.53
N PRO A 6 3.92 -3.87 6.99
CA PRO A 6 4.44 -5.16 7.44
C PRO A 6 5.00 -5.01 8.87
N ASN A 7 4.78 -6.03 9.70
CA ASN A 7 5.38 -6.11 11.04
C ASN A 7 6.92 -6.17 10.97
N MET A 8 7.46 -6.81 9.92
CA MET A 8 8.88 -6.76 9.62
C MET A 8 9.26 -5.34 9.17
N HIS A 9 10.23 -4.74 9.83
CA HIS A 9 10.76 -3.45 9.40
C HIS A 9 11.50 -3.59 8.06
N LEU A 10 11.01 -2.87 7.06
CA LEU A 10 11.61 -2.70 5.74
C LEU A 10 11.68 -1.20 5.48
N PRO A 11 12.86 -0.57 5.34
CA PRO A 11 12.94 0.90 5.23
C PRO A 11 12.16 1.46 4.03
N SER A 12 12.21 0.76 2.91
CA SER A 12 11.46 1.09 1.71
C SER A 12 11.38 -0.07 0.74
N LEU A 13 10.75 0.14 -0.42
CA LEU A 13 10.68 -0.88 -1.47
C LEU A 13 12.07 -1.26 -2.00
N ALA A 14 13.07 -0.38 -1.90
CA ALA A 14 14.43 -0.65 -2.37
C ALA A 14 15.13 -1.79 -1.61
N TYR A 15 14.58 -2.23 -0.47
CA TYR A 15 15.16 -3.22 0.41
C TYR A 15 14.46 -4.59 0.34
N ILE A 16 13.72 -4.86 -0.73
CA ILE A 16 13.05 -6.16 -0.94
C ILE A 16 13.84 -7.05 -1.92
N GLY A 17 13.77 -8.36 -1.71
CA GLY A 17 14.24 -9.37 -2.65
C GLY A 17 13.31 -10.59 -2.69
N PRO A 18 13.77 -11.73 -3.24
CA PRO A 18 12.97 -12.95 -3.30
C PRO A 18 12.41 -13.41 -1.94
N GLY A 19 13.13 -13.15 -0.84
CA GLY A 19 12.70 -13.48 0.52
C GLY A 19 11.49 -12.68 1.02
N GLN A 20 11.21 -11.50 0.46
CA GLN A 20 10.10 -10.63 0.86
C GLN A 20 8.85 -10.85 0.00
N VAL A 21 8.91 -11.69 -1.04
CA VAL A 21 7.76 -12.01 -1.90
C VAL A 21 6.51 -12.42 -1.08
N PRO A 22 6.60 -13.27 -0.05
CA PRO A 22 5.44 -13.62 0.77
C PRO A 22 4.86 -12.41 1.52
N ILE A 23 5.70 -11.50 2.01
CA ILE A 23 5.26 -10.28 2.71
C ILE A 23 4.53 -9.36 1.72
N MET A 24 5.09 -9.14 0.53
CA MET A 24 4.49 -8.29 -0.49
C MET A 24 3.14 -8.85 -0.95
N GLY A 25 3.05 -10.17 -1.18
CA GLY A 25 1.78 -10.82 -1.51
C GLY A 25 0.75 -10.67 -0.39
N HIS A 26 1.17 -10.85 0.86
CA HIS A 26 0.30 -10.68 2.03
C HIS A 26 -0.22 -9.24 2.15
N LEU A 27 0.60 -8.21 1.87
CA LEU A 27 0.14 -6.81 1.85
C LEU A 27 -1.04 -6.60 0.89
N TYR A 28 -1.01 -7.20 -0.31
CA TYR A 28 -2.11 -7.10 -1.28
C TYR A 28 -3.38 -7.84 -0.82
N VAL A 29 -3.22 -9.01 -0.19
CA VAL A 29 -4.36 -9.76 0.38
C VAL A 29 -5.03 -8.96 1.49
N VAL A 30 -4.24 -8.38 2.40
CA VAL A 30 -4.76 -7.50 3.46
C VAL A 30 -5.40 -6.25 2.87
N ALA A 31 -4.84 -5.69 1.80
CA ALA A 31 -5.41 -4.54 1.13
C ALA A 31 -6.81 -4.82 0.59
N GLU A 32 -6.99 -5.94 -0.11
CA GLU A 32 -8.32 -6.36 -0.57
C GLU A 32 -9.26 -6.57 0.63
N GLU A 33 -8.80 -7.22 1.69
CA GLU A 33 -9.62 -7.49 2.86
C GLU A 33 -10.09 -6.18 3.50
N MET A 34 -9.21 -5.19 3.61
CA MET A 34 -9.56 -3.86 4.12
C MET A 34 -10.51 -3.13 3.19
N ALA A 35 -10.28 -3.18 1.87
CA ALA A 35 -11.20 -2.59 0.90
C ALA A 35 -12.61 -3.19 1.03
N ARG A 36 -12.71 -4.50 1.28
CA ARG A 36 -13.97 -5.21 1.48
C ARG A 36 -14.67 -4.79 2.76
N ARG A 37 -13.91 -4.70 3.87
CA ARG A 37 -14.44 -4.25 5.17
C ARG A 37 -14.95 -2.80 5.11
N GLU A 38 -14.25 -1.94 4.39
CA GLU A 38 -14.62 -0.54 4.19
C GLU A 38 -15.70 -0.34 3.10
N GLY A 39 -16.14 -1.41 2.43
CA GLY A 39 -17.20 -1.35 1.42
C GLY A 39 -16.79 -0.68 0.10
N VAL A 40 -15.50 -0.62 -0.22
CA VAL A 40 -14.96 0.08 -1.41
C VAL A 40 -14.48 -0.85 -2.52
N THR A 41 -14.57 -2.17 -2.35
CA THR A 41 -14.08 -3.14 -3.35
C THR A 41 -14.66 -2.93 -4.75
N LEU A 42 -15.98 -2.73 -4.87
CA LEU A 42 -16.66 -2.62 -6.17
C LEU A 42 -16.70 -1.18 -6.71
N SER A 43 -16.80 -0.18 -5.84
CA SER A 43 -16.72 1.23 -6.24
C SER A 43 -15.31 1.64 -6.64
N GLY A 44 -14.31 0.89 -6.17
CA GLY A 44 -12.91 1.04 -6.54
C GLY A 44 -12.09 1.69 -5.43
N TYR A 45 -10.80 1.36 -5.44
CA TYR A 45 -9.78 1.91 -4.57
C TYR A 45 -8.44 1.98 -5.32
N ARG A 46 -7.51 2.79 -4.80
CA ARG A 46 -6.14 2.89 -5.29
C ARG A 46 -5.19 2.41 -4.20
N LEU A 47 -4.25 1.56 -4.58
CA LEU A 47 -3.09 1.22 -3.78
C LEU A 47 -1.92 2.08 -4.23
N VAL A 48 -1.27 2.77 -3.29
CA VAL A 48 -0.10 3.61 -3.56
C VAL A 48 1.02 3.19 -2.63
N LEU A 49 2.21 3.05 -3.21
CA LEU A 49 3.44 2.76 -2.48
C LEU A 49 4.50 3.72 -3.01
N ASN A 50 5.03 4.52 -2.11
CA ASN A 50 6.05 5.51 -2.43
C ASN A 50 7.44 4.91 -2.18
N GLN A 51 8.33 5.07 -3.14
CA GLN A 51 9.74 4.74 -2.99
C GLN A 51 10.62 5.95 -3.33
N GLY A 52 11.36 6.41 -2.32
CA GLY A 52 12.32 7.50 -2.45
C GLY A 52 11.66 8.88 -2.44
N ILE A 53 12.51 9.90 -2.33
CA ILE A 53 12.08 11.29 -2.09
C ILE A 53 11.20 11.85 -3.21
N ASP A 54 11.50 11.52 -4.47
CA ASP A 54 10.77 12.01 -5.64
C ASP A 54 9.32 11.48 -5.71
N SER A 55 9.03 10.40 -4.99
CA SER A 55 7.67 9.87 -4.86
C SER A 55 6.93 10.38 -3.61
N GLY A 56 7.58 11.20 -2.78
CA GLY A 56 7.03 11.68 -1.51
C GLY A 56 7.07 10.64 -0.39
N GLN A 57 8.10 9.76 -0.34
CA GLN A 57 8.30 8.90 0.82
C GLN A 57 8.89 9.71 1.98
N GLU A 58 8.12 9.88 3.06
CA GLU A 58 8.55 10.62 4.26
C GLU A 58 8.97 9.70 5.44
N ILE A 59 8.35 8.52 5.54
CA ILE A 59 8.61 7.57 6.63
C ILE A 59 9.45 6.40 6.10
N GLU A 60 10.56 6.13 6.76
CA GLU A 60 11.47 5.00 6.48
C GLU A 60 10.93 3.67 7.02
N HIS A 61 9.68 3.35 6.72
CA HIS A 61 9.10 2.02 6.90
C HIS A 61 8.09 1.80 5.79
N LEU A 62 8.26 0.73 5.00
CA LEU A 62 7.41 0.36 3.88
C LEU A 62 5.94 0.38 4.29
N HIS A 63 5.13 1.18 3.62
CA HIS A 63 3.70 1.23 3.86
C HIS A 63 2.96 1.37 2.53
N MET A 64 1.82 0.70 2.44
CA MET A 64 0.92 0.80 1.31
C MET A 64 -0.31 1.61 1.73
N HIS A 65 -0.59 2.67 0.99
CA HIS A 65 -1.80 3.45 1.15
C HIS A 65 -2.95 2.74 0.44
N LEU A 66 -4.08 2.58 1.12
CA LEU A 66 -5.35 2.21 0.52
C LEU A 66 -6.27 3.42 0.54
N LEU A 67 -6.59 3.94 -0.64
CA LEU A 67 -7.43 5.13 -0.86
C LEU A 67 -8.71 4.73 -1.56
N GLY A 68 -9.87 5.13 -1.05
CA GLY A 68 -11.18 4.77 -1.61
C GLY A 68 -12.31 5.51 -0.90
N GLY A 69 -13.55 5.23 -1.31
CA GLY A 69 -14.76 5.84 -0.75
C GLY A 69 -15.26 7.08 -1.50
N GLN A 70 -14.53 7.52 -2.52
CA GLN A 70 -14.92 8.62 -3.42
C GLN A 70 -14.18 8.47 -4.76
N PRO A 71 -14.64 9.14 -5.84
CA PRO A 71 -13.88 9.25 -7.07
C PRO A 71 -12.48 9.81 -6.80
N LEU A 72 -11.45 9.05 -7.14
CA LEU A 72 -10.07 9.47 -7.00
C LEU A 72 -9.66 10.21 -8.27
N GLY A 73 -9.07 11.40 -8.12
CA GLY A 73 -8.58 12.18 -9.25
C GLY A 73 -7.50 11.45 -10.06
N ASN A 74 -7.20 11.97 -11.25
CA ASN A 74 -6.16 11.41 -12.11
C ASN A 74 -4.80 11.40 -11.40
N MET A 75 -3.98 10.39 -11.71
CA MET A 75 -2.56 10.39 -11.35
C MET A 75 -1.86 11.32 -12.35
N GLY A 76 -1.34 12.45 -11.89
CA GLY A 76 -0.61 13.43 -12.67
C GLY A 76 0.74 13.70 -12.05
#